data_AF-A0AAD7NP41-F1
#
_entry.id   AF-A0AAD7NP41-F1
#
_cell.length_a   1.000
_cell.length_b   1.000
_cell.length_c   1.000
_cell.angle_alpha   90.00
_cell.angle_beta   90.00
_cell.angle_gamma   90.00
#
_symmetry.space_group_name_H-M   'P 1'
#
loop_
_entity.id
_entity.type
_entity.pdbx_description
1 polymer ?
#
loop_
_entity_poly.entity_id
_entity_poly.type
_entity_poly.pdbx_seq_one_letter_code
_entity_poly.pdbx_strand_id
1 'polypeptide(L)'
;LPMVFDKKQTQKITFELNTHSSSTSPSPPSRPILAVTVPNVLSDTTHYTAPAAPCDCSQNSIEAPAAKKSRLEDSQASLPVHSPTLSLHSITDECLSKIFALLHPKDLLQLSQATSHLCAFLWSRDRSVHIWKGVFATVDPIGRPSACPPDLPYPVYARLWYTQACQGCGCACDYTEWELRVRMCRECLEKEIVKFDDDSPPEVLERIAIQDIVRCRPSTYGAAYVKKDLEWVQRKLVSLAPESKTAFLKARKEGLAAARTHARNVIKYDVVVQDRRREARKELLAIRKQSIHKKLYSLGYANELAEMNESDFARHPSVNKLEPLTEKGLDV
;
A
#
# COMPACT_ATOMS: atom_id res chain seq x y z
N LEU A 1 3.10 12.39 21.00
CA LEU A 1 2.14 12.05 22.09
C LEU A 1 1.50 10.72 21.73
N PRO A 2 1.74 9.64 22.50
CA PRO A 2 1.25 8.31 22.15
C PRO A 2 -0.24 8.21 22.50
N MET A 3 -1.06 7.80 21.52
CA MET A 3 -2.49 7.59 21.72
C MET A 3 -2.71 6.27 22.48
N VAL A 4 -3.23 6.43 23.70
CA VAL A 4 -3.77 5.36 24.54
C VAL A 4 -5.05 4.85 23.87
N PHE A 5 -5.05 3.58 23.43
CA PHE A 5 -6.28 2.89 23.05
C PHE A 5 -6.97 2.40 24.32
N ASP A 6 -8.07 3.06 24.68
CA ASP A 6 -8.92 2.64 25.80
C ASP A 6 -9.72 1.39 25.41
N LYS A 7 -9.51 0.32 26.19
CA LYS A 7 -10.21 -0.96 26.07
C LYS A 7 -11.52 -0.85 26.84
N LYS A 8 -12.67 -0.82 26.17
CA LYS A 8 -13.96 -1.25 26.74
C LYS A 8 -15.06 -1.30 25.68
N GLN A 9 -15.35 -2.49 25.16
CA GLN A 9 -16.69 -3.11 25.18
C GLN A 9 -16.66 -4.40 24.37
N THR A 10 -16.47 -5.50 25.08
CA THR A 10 -16.69 -6.86 24.60
C THR A 10 -18.17 -7.17 24.78
N GLN A 11 -18.96 -7.19 23.71
CA GLN A 11 -20.28 -7.82 23.73
C GLN A 11 -20.17 -9.23 23.15
N LYS A 12 -20.46 -10.20 24.02
CA LYS A 12 -20.67 -11.61 23.72
C LYS A 12 -21.75 -11.74 22.64
N ILE A 13 -21.42 -12.37 21.52
CA ILE A 13 -22.42 -12.98 20.64
C ILE A 13 -22.34 -14.48 20.90
N THR A 14 -23.37 -15.00 21.54
CA THR A 14 -23.61 -16.42 21.79
C THR A 14 -23.98 -17.10 20.48
N PHE A 15 -23.31 -18.23 20.22
CA PHE A 15 -23.53 -19.11 19.08
C PHE A 15 -24.64 -20.11 19.47
N GLU A 16 -25.80 -20.06 18.85
CA GLU A 16 -26.78 -21.15 18.92
C GLU A 16 -26.64 -22.04 17.68
N LEU A 17 -26.17 -23.26 17.93
CA LEU A 17 -26.18 -24.38 16.98
C LEU A 17 -27.60 -24.93 16.92
N ASN A 18 -28.26 -24.80 15.77
CA ASN A 18 -29.45 -25.60 15.46
C ASN A 18 -29.12 -26.57 14.33
N THR A 19 -28.96 -27.82 14.73
CA THR A 19 -28.92 -29.02 13.89
C THR A 19 -30.34 -29.47 13.61
N HIS A 20 -30.79 -29.46 12.35
CA HIS A 20 -31.70 -30.48 11.85
C HIS A 20 -31.51 -30.69 10.34
N SER A 21 -31.13 -31.93 10.04
CA SER A 21 -31.00 -32.60 8.77
C SER A 21 -32.33 -32.72 8.01
N SER A 22 -32.30 -32.55 6.68
CA SER A 22 -33.17 -33.24 5.71
C SER A 22 -32.63 -33.06 4.29
N SER A 23 -32.15 -34.16 3.73
CA SER A 23 -31.70 -34.33 2.36
C SER A 23 -32.89 -34.48 1.40
N THR A 24 -32.96 -33.67 0.35
CA THR A 24 -33.56 -34.08 -0.94
C THR A 24 -33.16 -33.08 -2.03
N SER A 25 -32.36 -33.55 -2.99
CA SER A 25 -32.05 -32.88 -4.25
C SER A 25 -33.27 -32.96 -5.18
N PRO A 26 -33.58 -31.89 -5.92
CA PRO A 26 -33.37 -31.99 -7.37
C PRO A 26 -32.81 -30.71 -8.01
N SER A 27 -31.91 -30.90 -8.95
CA SER A 27 -31.35 -29.88 -9.86
C SER A 27 -32.41 -29.27 -10.80
N PRO A 28 -32.36 -27.96 -11.06
CA PRO A 28 -32.97 -27.35 -12.26
C PRO A 28 -31.94 -26.55 -13.10
N PRO A 29 -32.33 -26.12 -14.32
CA PRO A 29 -31.46 -26.11 -15.49
C PRO A 29 -30.72 -24.80 -15.76
N SER A 30 -29.64 -24.93 -16.52
CA SER A 30 -28.89 -23.88 -17.19
C SER A 30 -29.79 -22.91 -17.96
N ARG A 31 -29.69 -21.61 -17.66
CA ARG A 31 -30.20 -20.51 -18.49
C ARG A 31 -29.25 -19.30 -18.47
N PRO A 32 -29.28 -18.48 -19.52
CA PRO A 32 -28.10 -17.80 -20.06
C PRO A 32 -27.76 -16.51 -19.33
N ILE A 33 -26.50 -16.11 -19.53
CA ILE A 33 -25.87 -14.86 -19.10
C ILE A 33 -26.70 -13.67 -19.59
N LEU A 34 -27.42 -13.01 -18.67
CA LEU A 34 -27.87 -11.64 -18.86
C LEU A 34 -26.73 -10.73 -18.45
N ALA A 35 -26.06 -10.15 -19.45
CA ALA A 35 -25.10 -9.07 -19.27
C ALA A 35 -25.82 -7.86 -18.67
N VAL A 36 -25.69 -7.69 -17.36
CA VAL A 36 -26.04 -6.43 -16.70
C VAL A 36 -24.93 -5.43 -17.04
N THR A 37 -25.15 -4.63 -18.07
CA THR A 37 -24.38 -3.43 -18.34
C THR A 37 -24.60 -2.43 -17.20
N VAL A 38 -23.66 -2.39 -16.26
CA VAL A 38 -23.55 -1.31 -15.28
C VAL A 38 -23.00 -0.08 -16.00
N PRO A 39 -23.69 1.07 -15.99
CA PRO A 39 -23.21 2.27 -16.66
C PRO A 39 -21.89 2.75 -16.02
N ASN A 40 -20.85 2.82 -16.86
CA ASN A 40 -19.50 3.24 -16.54
C ASN A 40 -19.44 4.77 -16.34
N VAL A 41 -19.89 5.27 -15.19
CA VAL A 41 -19.99 6.72 -14.89
C VAL A 41 -18.97 7.18 -13.83
N LEU A 42 -18.15 6.27 -13.28
CA LEU A 42 -17.13 6.60 -12.26
C LEU A 42 -15.68 6.53 -12.77
N SER A 43 -15.46 6.68 -14.08
CA SER A 43 -14.12 6.64 -14.69
C SER A 43 -13.27 7.90 -14.49
N ASP A 44 -13.79 8.97 -13.86
CA ASP A 44 -13.04 10.22 -13.64
C ASP A 44 -11.96 10.05 -12.54
N THR A 45 -10.83 9.51 -12.98
CA THR A 45 -9.56 9.27 -12.26
C THR A 45 -8.65 10.50 -12.29
N THR A 46 -9.22 11.68 -12.53
CA THR A 46 -8.53 12.96 -12.86
C THR A 46 -7.53 13.47 -11.81
N HIS A 47 -7.45 12.82 -10.64
CA HIS A 47 -6.48 13.15 -9.59
C HIS A 47 -5.26 12.24 -9.52
N TYR A 48 -5.28 11.10 -10.21
CA TYR A 48 -4.20 10.12 -10.17
C TYR A 48 -3.31 10.28 -11.39
N THR A 49 -2.54 11.36 -11.42
CA THR A 49 -1.43 11.49 -12.36
C THR A 49 -0.33 10.50 -12.00
N ALA A 50 0.30 9.91 -13.01
CA ALA A 50 1.56 9.20 -12.80
C ALA A 50 2.53 10.13 -12.06
N PRO A 51 3.32 9.61 -11.09
CA PRO A 51 4.27 10.44 -10.38
C PRO A 51 5.19 11.14 -11.39
N ALA A 52 5.37 12.45 -11.22
CA ALA A 52 6.46 13.15 -11.89
C ALA A 52 7.78 12.48 -11.49
N ALA A 53 8.76 12.48 -12.40
CA ALA A 53 10.09 11.94 -12.15
C ALA A 53 10.62 12.44 -10.79
N PRO A 54 11.34 11.59 -10.02
CA PRO A 54 11.84 11.98 -8.71
C PRO A 54 12.63 13.29 -8.81
N CYS A 55 12.26 14.26 -7.99
CA CYS A 55 13.01 15.49 -7.84
C CYS A 55 14.37 15.18 -7.20
N ASP A 56 15.42 15.64 -7.87
CA ASP A 56 16.79 15.56 -7.38
C ASP A 56 16.96 16.59 -6.27
N CYS A 57 16.71 16.19 -5.02
CA CYS A 57 16.98 17.04 -3.87
C CYS A 57 17.41 16.19 -2.67
N SER A 58 18.69 15.81 -2.68
CA SER A 58 19.49 15.54 -1.49
C SER A 58 20.98 15.57 -1.88
N GLN A 59 21.48 16.76 -2.22
CA GLN A 59 22.91 17.03 -2.09
C GLN A 59 23.24 17.13 -0.59
N ASN A 60 23.57 16.00 0.02
CA ASN A 60 24.41 15.99 1.20
C ASN A 60 25.79 15.49 0.76
N SER A 61 26.67 16.46 0.56
CA SER A 61 28.11 16.31 0.39
C SER A 61 28.69 15.52 1.55
N ILE A 62 29.07 14.27 1.27
CA ILE A 62 30.04 13.54 2.08
C ILE A 62 31.38 13.72 1.36
N GLU A 63 32.27 14.51 1.97
CA GLU A 63 33.65 14.67 1.53
C GLU A 63 34.36 13.31 1.54
N ALA A 64 34.87 12.91 0.37
CA ALA A 64 35.71 11.73 0.22
C ALA A 64 37.13 12.04 0.72
N PRO A 65 37.76 11.17 1.55
CA PRO A 65 39.13 11.39 1.97
C PRO A 65 40.13 11.07 0.84
N ALA A 66 41.25 11.78 0.91
CA ALA A 66 42.25 11.98 -0.12
C ALA A 66 42.91 10.71 -0.71
N ALA A 67 43.21 10.82 -2.00
CA ALA A 67 43.93 9.85 -2.81
C ALA A 67 45.35 9.53 -2.28
N LYS A 68 45.68 8.24 -2.25
CA LYS A 68 47.06 7.75 -2.36
C LYS A 68 47.21 6.98 -3.68
N LYS A 69 48.02 7.53 -4.58
CA LYS A 69 48.49 6.90 -5.81
C LYS A 69 49.47 5.77 -5.45
N SER A 70 49.24 4.57 -5.95
CA SER A 70 50.33 3.67 -6.31
C SER A 70 49.93 2.78 -7.48
N ARG A 71 50.69 2.98 -8.55
CA ARG A 71 50.74 2.33 -9.86
C ARG A 71 51.13 0.86 -9.74
N LEU A 72 50.38 -0.03 -10.38
CA LEU A 72 50.88 -1.31 -10.92
C LEU A 72 50.13 -1.58 -12.23
N GLU A 73 50.85 -1.38 -13.33
CA GLU A 73 50.59 -1.99 -14.64
C GLU A 73 50.98 -3.48 -14.52
N ASP A 74 50.12 -4.41 -14.89
CA ASP A 74 50.32 -5.21 -16.11
C ASP A 74 49.32 -6.36 -16.31
N SER A 75 49.12 -6.69 -17.59
CA SER A 75 48.73 -8.00 -18.15
C SER A 75 47.25 -8.41 -18.20
N GLN A 76 46.68 -7.98 -19.34
CA GLN A 76 45.66 -8.59 -20.18
C GLN A 76 45.44 -10.11 -20.03
N ALA A 77 44.19 -10.50 -19.78
CA ALA A 77 43.53 -11.68 -20.36
C ALA A 77 42.00 -11.53 -20.21
N SER A 78 41.40 -10.67 -21.05
CA SER A 78 39.95 -10.53 -21.15
C SER A 78 39.37 -11.65 -22.00
N LEU A 79 38.60 -12.56 -21.39
CA LEU A 79 37.65 -13.42 -22.09
C LEU A 79 36.45 -12.57 -22.56
N PRO A 80 36.02 -12.62 -23.84
CA PRO A 80 34.89 -11.86 -24.30
C PRO A 80 33.60 -12.55 -23.89
N VAL A 81 33.04 -12.17 -22.74
CA VAL A 81 31.64 -12.47 -22.39
C VAL A 81 30.78 -11.34 -22.97
N HIS A 82 30.56 -11.37 -24.28
CA HIS A 82 29.45 -10.64 -24.88
C HIS A 82 28.18 -11.46 -24.67
N SER A 83 27.62 -11.38 -23.47
CA SER A 83 26.19 -11.58 -23.31
C SER A 83 25.52 -10.43 -24.06
N PRO A 84 24.73 -10.66 -25.12
CA PRO A 84 23.92 -9.59 -25.68
C PRO A 84 22.93 -9.17 -24.60
N THR A 85 23.17 -8.01 -23.98
CA THR A 85 22.19 -7.35 -23.12
C THR A 85 20.99 -7.03 -24.01
N LEU A 86 20.01 -7.93 -24.01
CA LEU A 86 18.72 -7.69 -24.66
C LEU A 86 18.13 -6.43 -24.04
N SER A 87 17.96 -5.39 -24.86
CA SER A 87 17.28 -4.18 -24.43
C SER A 87 15.83 -4.55 -24.10
N LEU A 88 15.33 -4.12 -22.94
CA LEU A 88 13.93 -4.34 -22.57
C LEU A 88 12.97 -3.80 -23.64
N HIS A 89 13.39 -2.77 -24.38
CA HIS A 89 12.64 -2.16 -25.48
C HIS A 89 12.55 -3.02 -26.75
N SER A 90 13.40 -4.03 -26.91
CA SER A 90 13.31 -4.98 -28.04
C SER A 90 12.43 -6.19 -27.74
N ILE A 91 11.89 -6.30 -26.51
CA ILE A 91 10.98 -7.38 -26.11
C ILE A 91 9.54 -6.93 -26.41
N THR A 92 8.75 -7.81 -27.01
CA THR A 92 7.32 -7.54 -27.31
C THR A 92 6.49 -7.39 -26.04
N ASP A 93 5.43 -6.58 -26.08
CA ASP A 93 4.48 -6.37 -24.97
C ASP A 93 3.90 -7.67 -24.40
N GLU A 94 3.67 -8.70 -25.23
CA GLU A 94 3.18 -10.01 -24.76
C GLU A 94 4.19 -10.72 -23.84
N CYS A 95 5.47 -10.73 -24.22
CA CYS A 95 6.54 -11.27 -23.40
C CYS A 95 6.74 -10.47 -22.11
N LEU A 96 6.70 -9.14 -22.20
CA LEU A 96 6.75 -8.27 -21.02
C LEU A 96 5.59 -8.57 -20.07
N SER A 97 4.39 -8.76 -20.59
CA SER A 97 3.20 -9.09 -19.78
C SER A 97 3.36 -10.41 -19.02
N LYS A 98 3.95 -11.44 -19.66
CA LYS A 98 4.25 -12.73 -19.02
C LYS A 98 5.31 -12.58 -17.92
N ILE A 99 6.37 -11.81 -18.15
CA ILE A 99 7.41 -11.54 -17.15
C ILE A 99 6.81 -10.78 -15.97
N PHE A 100 6.06 -9.71 -16.25
CA PHE A 100 5.44 -8.88 -15.22
C PHE A 100 4.41 -9.64 -14.38
N ALA A 101 3.69 -10.60 -14.96
CA ALA A 101 2.77 -11.46 -14.23
C ALA A 101 3.43 -12.32 -13.13
N LEU A 102 4.75 -12.55 -13.21
CA LEU A 102 5.52 -13.29 -12.21
C LEU A 102 6.00 -12.41 -11.04
N LEU A 103 5.87 -11.09 -11.14
CA LEU A 103 6.38 -10.16 -10.15
C LEU A 103 5.40 -9.98 -8.99
N HIS A 104 5.94 -9.57 -7.84
CA HIS A 104 5.12 -9.06 -6.75
C HIS A 104 4.57 -7.66 -7.12
N PRO A 105 3.36 -7.27 -6.68
CA PRO A 105 2.80 -5.96 -7.03
C PRO A 105 3.70 -4.77 -6.66
N LYS A 106 4.50 -4.92 -5.59
CA LYS A 106 5.51 -3.93 -5.19
C LYS A 106 6.55 -3.71 -6.29
N ASP A 107 7.08 -4.79 -6.85
CA ASP A 107 8.16 -4.74 -7.83
C ASP A 107 7.63 -4.24 -9.17
N LEU A 108 6.42 -4.67 -9.55
CA LEU A 108 5.75 -4.14 -10.73
C LEU A 108 5.52 -2.63 -10.62
N LEU A 109 5.15 -2.14 -9.43
CA LEU A 109 5.01 -0.70 -9.19
C LEU A 109 6.34 0.05 -9.30
N GLN A 110 7.45 -0.51 -8.81
CA GLN A 110 8.77 0.10 -8.97
C GLN A 110 9.19 0.13 -10.45
N LEU A 111 8.98 -0.96 -11.19
CA LEU A 111 9.25 -1.01 -12.63
C LEU A 111 8.42 0.01 -13.41
N SER A 112 7.17 0.23 -13.01
CA SER A 112 6.31 1.25 -13.63
C SER A 112 6.85 2.68 -13.46
N GLN A 113 7.84 2.90 -12.60
CA GLN A 113 8.49 4.19 -12.36
C GLN A 113 9.92 4.26 -12.91
N ALA A 114 10.45 3.15 -13.45
CA ALA A 114 11.84 3.06 -13.88
C ALA A 114 12.09 3.78 -15.22
N THR A 115 11.15 3.72 -16.17
CA THR A 115 11.26 4.41 -17.47
C THR A 115 9.93 5.01 -17.89
N SER A 116 9.96 6.03 -18.75
CA SER A 116 8.75 6.66 -19.30
C SER A 116 7.89 5.67 -20.10
N HIS A 117 8.51 4.74 -20.82
CA HIS A 117 7.83 3.70 -21.58
C HIS A 117 7.08 2.72 -20.67
N LEU A 118 7.75 2.19 -19.63
CA LEU A 118 7.12 1.29 -18.65
C LEU A 118 6.02 2.00 -17.88
N CYS A 119 6.21 3.27 -17.55
CA CYS A 119 5.19 4.09 -16.92
C CYS A 119 3.95 4.19 -17.80
N ALA A 120 4.10 4.62 -19.06
CA ALA A 120 2.99 4.74 -20.00
C ALA A 120 2.27 3.40 -20.27
N PHE A 121 3.01 2.29 -20.27
CA PHE A 121 2.45 0.95 -20.43
C PHE A 121 1.69 0.49 -19.18
N LEU A 122 2.34 0.47 -18.01
CA LEU A 122 1.81 -0.09 -16.77
C LEU A 122 0.79 0.81 -16.06
N TRP A 123 0.73 2.10 -16.37
CA TRP A 123 -0.32 3.00 -15.86
C TRP A 123 -1.53 3.09 -16.78
N SER A 124 -1.46 2.53 -18.00
CA SER A 124 -2.60 2.49 -18.92
C SER A 124 -3.66 1.53 -18.40
N ARG A 125 -4.87 2.06 -18.16
CA ARG A 125 -6.02 1.29 -17.66
C ARG A 125 -6.36 0.13 -18.59
N ASP A 126 -6.40 0.33 -19.89
CA ASP A 126 -6.87 -0.73 -20.79
C ASP A 126 -5.77 -1.77 -21.07
N ARG A 127 -4.53 -1.33 -21.23
CA ARG A 127 -3.42 -2.22 -21.59
C ARG A 127 -2.91 -3.06 -20.42
N SER A 128 -2.87 -2.51 -19.20
CA SER A 128 -2.18 -3.16 -18.08
C SER A 128 -3.11 -3.82 -17.05
N VAL A 129 -4.44 -3.62 -17.13
CA VAL A 129 -5.38 -4.15 -16.11
C VAL A 129 -5.27 -5.65 -15.94
N HIS A 130 -5.07 -6.41 -17.02
CA HIS A 130 -4.93 -7.85 -16.94
C HIS A 130 -3.63 -8.27 -16.21
N ILE A 131 -2.54 -7.54 -16.43
CA ILE A 131 -1.24 -7.76 -15.75
C ILE A 131 -1.41 -7.51 -14.26
N TRP A 132 -1.96 -6.35 -13.88
CA TRP A 132 -2.17 -6.01 -12.47
C TRP A 132 -3.13 -7.00 -11.78
N LYS A 133 -4.24 -7.38 -12.43
CA LYS A 133 -5.14 -8.41 -11.89
C LYS A 133 -4.41 -9.73 -11.62
N GLY A 134 -3.60 -10.19 -12.58
CA GLY A 134 -2.78 -11.38 -12.42
C GLY A 134 -1.81 -11.26 -11.24
N VAL A 135 -1.07 -10.16 -11.17
CA VAL A 135 -0.07 -9.91 -10.12
C VAL A 135 -0.70 -9.77 -8.72
N PHE A 136 -1.88 -9.17 -8.59
CA PHE A 136 -2.59 -9.18 -7.31
C PHE A 136 -3.15 -10.56 -6.95
N ALA A 137 -3.41 -11.43 -7.93
CA ALA A 137 -3.91 -12.78 -7.72
C ALA A 137 -2.80 -13.79 -7.35
N THR A 138 -1.52 -13.48 -7.58
CA THR A 138 -0.39 -14.33 -7.16
C THR A 138 0.01 -14.10 -5.70
N VAL A 139 -0.37 -12.96 -5.11
CA VAL A 139 -0.10 -12.66 -3.70
C VAL A 139 -0.80 -13.69 -2.80
N ASP A 140 -0.09 -14.15 -1.78
CA ASP A 140 -0.57 -15.10 -0.78
C ASP A 140 -1.98 -14.69 -0.30
N PRO A 141 -2.97 -15.61 -0.30
CA PRO A 141 -4.34 -15.31 0.11
C PRO A 141 -4.46 -14.63 1.49
N ILE A 142 -3.53 -14.93 2.39
CA ILE A 142 -3.46 -14.36 3.73
C ILE A 142 -2.99 -12.89 3.69
N GLY A 143 -2.20 -12.50 2.70
CA GLY A 143 -1.67 -11.14 2.49
C GLY A 143 -2.28 -10.40 1.30
N ARG A 144 -3.26 -11.00 0.62
CA ARG A 144 -3.90 -10.47 -0.59
C ARG A 144 -4.90 -9.36 -0.24
N PRO A 145 -4.70 -8.15 -0.78
CA PRO A 145 -5.71 -7.10 -0.74
C PRO A 145 -7.06 -7.54 -1.28
N SER A 146 -8.14 -6.88 -0.82
CA SER A 146 -9.43 -6.98 -1.50
C SER A 146 -9.29 -6.59 -2.97
N ALA A 147 -10.26 -7.00 -3.80
CA ALA A 147 -10.29 -6.61 -5.20
C ALA A 147 -10.15 -5.09 -5.36
N CYS A 148 -9.32 -4.66 -6.32
CA CYS A 148 -9.13 -3.24 -6.63
C CYS A 148 -10.48 -2.61 -6.95
N PRO A 149 -10.88 -1.53 -6.25
CA PRO A 149 -12.17 -0.91 -6.49
C PRO A 149 -12.16 -0.17 -7.84
N PRO A 150 -13.33 -0.01 -8.49
CA PRO A 150 -13.40 0.54 -9.85
C PRO A 150 -12.98 2.03 -9.93
N ASP A 151 -13.03 2.75 -8.80
CA ASP A 151 -12.66 4.15 -8.65
C ASP A 151 -11.14 4.38 -8.52
N LEU A 152 -10.35 3.31 -8.42
CA LEU A 152 -8.89 3.37 -8.33
C LEU A 152 -8.20 2.69 -9.52
N PRO A 153 -7.16 3.31 -10.08
CA PRO A 153 -6.25 2.61 -10.97
C PRO A 153 -5.35 1.66 -10.15
N TYR A 154 -5.03 0.49 -10.72
CA TYR A 154 -4.22 -0.53 -10.05
C TYR A 154 -2.86 -0.05 -9.53
N PRO A 155 -2.08 0.78 -10.25
CA PRO A 155 -0.81 1.30 -9.73
C PRO A 155 -0.99 2.12 -8.44
N VAL A 156 -2.05 2.92 -8.35
CA VAL A 156 -2.35 3.69 -7.12
C VAL A 156 -2.78 2.74 -6.01
N TYR A 157 -3.61 1.75 -6.32
CA TYR A 157 -4.00 0.74 -5.35
C TYR A 157 -2.78 -0.02 -4.81
N ALA A 158 -1.86 -0.42 -5.68
CA ALA A 158 -0.58 -1.04 -5.30
C ALA A 158 0.27 -0.11 -4.44
N ARG A 159 0.28 1.20 -4.74
CA ARG A 159 1.00 2.19 -3.93
C ARG A 159 0.47 2.27 -2.51
N LEU A 160 -0.85 2.26 -2.32
CA LEU A 160 -1.47 2.29 -0.99
C LEU A 160 -1.08 1.05 -0.16
N TRP A 161 -1.04 -0.13 -0.78
CA TRP A 161 -0.75 -1.39 -0.09
C TRP A 161 0.73 -1.67 0.18
N TYR A 162 1.60 -1.43 -0.81
CA TYR A 162 2.93 -2.03 -0.84
C TYR A 162 4.08 -1.04 -0.77
N THR A 163 3.78 0.26 -0.77
CA THR A 163 4.81 1.28 -0.59
C THR A 163 4.74 1.90 0.79
N GLN A 164 5.88 2.39 1.27
CA GLN A 164 6.00 3.22 2.45
C GLN A 164 6.48 4.62 2.04
N ALA A 165 6.07 5.09 0.86
CA ALA A 165 6.48 6.39 0.33
C ALA A 165 5.27 7.31 0.26
N CYS A 166 5.43 8.52 0.79
CA CYS A 166 4.43 9.56 0.69
C CYS A 166 4.16 9.92 -0.78
N GLN A 167 2.90 10.16 -1.11
CA GLN A 167 2.47 10.56 -2.45
C GLN A 167 2.90 11.98 -2.86
N GLY A 168 3.10 12.88 -1.88
CA GLY A 168 3.54 14.25 -2.11
C GLY A 168 5.07 14.39 -2.16
N CYS A 169 5.77 14.08 -1.06
CA CYS A 169 7.23 14.25 -0.93
C CYS A 169 8.08 13.03 -1.37
N GLY A 170 7.49 11.83 -1.49
CA GLY A 170 8.25 10.58 -1.63
C GLY A 170 8.91 10.06 -0.35
N CYS A 171 8.96 10.88 0.71
CA CYS A 171 9.54 10.55 2.00
C CYS A 171 8.82 9.36 2.70
N ALA A 172 9.53 8.69 3.61
CA ALA A 172 9.02 7.50 4.29
C ALA A 172 7.71 7.80 5.06
N CYS A 173 6.70 6.96 4.86
CA CYS A 173 5.36 7.13 5.40
C CYS A 173 4.70 5.77 5.60
N ASP A 174 4.45 5.41 6.86
CA ASP A 174 3.86 4.13 7.23
C ASP A 174 2.33 4.13 7.25
N TYR A 175 1.72 5.31 7.34
CA TYR A 175 0.26 5.45 7.47
C TYR A 175 -0.44 5.63 6.11
N THR A 176 -1.46 4.80 5.86
CA THR A 176 -2.40 5.00 4.75
C THR A 176 -3.75 5.43 5.29
N GLU A 177 -4.28 6.50 4.71
CA GLU A 177 -5.64 6.94 4.94
C GLU A 177 -6.57 6.35 3.87
N TRP A 178 -7.19 5.21 4.18
CA TRP A 178 -7.98 4.43 3.24
C TRP A 178 -9.27 5.12 2.81
N GLU A 179 -9.88 5.95 3.68
CA GLU A 179 -11.11 6.66 3.34
C GLU A 179 -10.86 7.80 2.34
N LEU A 180 -9.69 8.41 2.41
CA LEU A 180 -9.26 9.46 1.48
C LEU A 180 -8.47 8.93 0.28
N ARG A 181 -8.11 7.63 0.27
CA ARG A 181 -7.28 6.97 -0.76
C ARG A 181 -5.87 7.56 -0.87
N VAL A 182 -5.29 8.00 0.25
CA VAL A 182 -3.97 8.64 0.25
C VAL A 182 -2.99 8.00 1.22
N ARG A 183 -1.70 8.05 0.86
CA ARG A 183 -0.57 7.76 1.75
C ARG A 183 0.30 9.01 1.77
N MET A 184 0.23 9.78 2.84
CA MET A 184 0.95 11.04 2.97
C MET A 184 1.63 11.17 4.32
N CYS A 185 2.84 11.73 4.33
CA CYS A 185 3.46 12.16 5.57
C CYS A 185 2.63 13.27 6.21
N ARG A 186 2.83 13.52 7.50
CA ARG A 186 2.05 14.52 8.24
C ARG A 186 2.07 15.90 7.59
N GLU A 187 3.25 16.35 7.14
CA GLU A 187 3.40 17.66 6.51
C GLU A 187 2.64 17.78 5.19
N CYS A 188 2.70 16.75 4.32
CA CYS A 188 1.91 16.74 3.09
C CYS A 188 0.41 16.64 3.38
N LEU A 189 0.04 15.88 4.41
CA LEU A 189 -1.35 15.73 4.83
C LEU A 189 -1.93 17.08 5.27
N GLU A 190 -1.21 17.84 6.09
CA GLU A 190 -1.63 19.18 6.56
C GLU A 190 -1.75 20.20 5.42
N LYS A 191 -0.98 20.04 4.33
CA LYS A 191 -1.07 20.92 3.13
C LYS A 191 -2.21 20.55 2.19
N GLU A 192 -2.52 19.27 2.06
CA GLU A 192 -3.44 18.74 1.05
C GLU A 192 -4.84 18.42 1.61
N ILE A 193 -5.01 18.36 2.92
CA ILE A 193 -6.28 18.08 3.60
C ILE A 193 -6.81 19.33 4.30
N VAL A 194 -8.06 19.67 4.02
CA VAL A 194 -8.78 20.80 4.61
C VAL A 194 -9.84 20.28 5.59
N LYS A 195 -10.04 20.99 6.71
CA LYS A 195 -11.08 20.71 7.71
C LYS A 195 -12.33 21.53 7.40
N PHE A 196 -13.49 21.00 7.76
CA PHE A 196 -14.79 21.62 7.47
C PHE A 196 -15.00 22.99 8.15
N ASP A 197 -14.28 23.29 9.23
CA ASP A 197 -14.50 24.52 10.00
C ASP A 197 -14.00 25.80 9.29
N ASP A 198 -13.22 25.67 8.20
CA ASP A 198 -12.54 26.81 7.57
C ASP A 198 -13.22 27.35 6.30
N ASP A 199 -14.17 26.64 5.67
CA ASP A 199 -14.76 27.08 4.41
C ASP A 199 -16.26 26.79 4.35
N SER A 200 -17.07 27.86 4.33
CA SER A 200 -18.49 27.76 3.96
C SER A 200 -18.57 27.17 2.55
N PRO A 201 -19.29 26.04 2.33
CA PRO A 201 -19.39 25.48 1.01
C PRO A 201 -20.10 26.49 0.09
N PRO A 202 -19.64 26.70 -1.17
CA PRO A 202 -20.25 27.68 -2.07
C PRO A 202 -21.76 27.50 -2.18
N GLU A 203 -22.54 28.57 -2.38
CA GLU A 203 -24.04 28.59 -2.38
C GLU A 203 -24.70 27.39 -3.11
N VAL A 204 -24.06 26.85 -4.16
CA VAL A 204 -24.50 25.65 -4.91
C VAL A 204 -24.59 24.37 -4.05
N LEU A 205 -23.88 24.33 -2.92
CA LEU A 205 -23.76 23.21 -2.01
C LEU A 205 -24.60 23.36 -0.73
N GLU A 206 -25.32 24.46 -0.52
CA GLU A 206 -26.13 24.70 0.69
C GLU A 206 -27.15 23.59 0.99
N ARG A 207 -27.55 22.82 -0.03
CA ARG A 207 -28.53 21.74 0.09
C ARG A 207 -27.93 20.33 0.08
N ILE A 208 -26.60 20.20 0.02
CA ILE A 208 -25.93 18.90 -0.14
C ILE A 208 -24.79 18.78 0.87
N ALA A 209 -24.84 17.72 1.67
CA ALA A 209 -23.79 17.43 2.62
C ALA A 209 -22.45 17.17 1.90
N ILE A 210 -21.38 17.84 2.33
CA ILE A 210 -20.04 17.73 1.71
C ILE A 210 -19.56 16.27 1.61
N GLN A 211 -19.89 15.43 2.59
CA GLN A 211 -19.57 13.99 2.60
C GLN A 211 -20.22 13.16 1.48
N ASP A 212 -21.25 13.70 0.83
CA ASP A 212 -21.92 13.09 -0.32
C ASP A 212 -21.28 13.52 -1.65
N ILE A 213 -20.31 14.44 -1.61
CA ILE A 213 -19.69 15.02 -2.81
C ILE A 213 -18.16 14.95 -2.78
N VAL A 214 -17.52 14.83 -1.63
CA VAL A 214 -16.07 14.59 -1.56
C VAL A 214 -15.76 13.44 -0.64
N ARG A 215 -14.63 12.77 -0.88
CA ARG A 215 -14.12 11.78 0.06
C ARG A 215 -13.79 12.48 1.38
N CYS A 216 -14.37 11.99 2.45
CA CYS A 216 -14.19 12.55 3.77
C CYS A 216 -13.75 11.48 4.76
N ARG A 217 -12.84 11.85 5.66
CA ARG A 217 -12.53 11.10 6.87
C ARG A 217 -13.38 11.66 8.01
N PRO A 218 -14.18 10.86 8.72
CA PRO A 218 -14.78 11.25 9.97
C PRO A 218 -13.66 11.49 11.00
N SER A 219 -13.59 12.68 11.58
CA SER A 219 -12.78 12.96 12.76
C SER A 219 -13.67 13.43 13.89
N THR A 220 -13.22 13.21 15.13
CA THR A 220 -13.82 13.79 16.34
C THR A 220 -13.86 15.33 16.31
N TYR A 221 -13.06 15.94 15.44
CA TYR A 221 -12.92 17.39 15.27
C TYR A 221 -13.41 17.87 13.89
N GLY A 222 -14.47 17.25 13.34
CA GLY A 222 -15.05 17.62 12.04
C GLY A 222 -14.62 16.73 10.87
N ALA A 223 -15.28 16.85 9.73
CA ALA A 223 -14.92 16.10 8.53
C ALA A 223 -13.68 16.71 7.85
N ALA A 224 -12.76 15.87 7.39
CA ALA A 224 -11.58 16.30 6.65
C ALA A 224 -11.59 15.71 5.23
N TYR A 225 -11.19 16.49 4.22
CA TYR A 225 -11.25 16.09 2.81
C TYR A 225 -10.02 16.55 2.02
N VAL A 226 -9.76 15.90 0.88
CA VAL A 226 -8.65 16.26 0.00
C VAL A 226 -9.02 17.52 -0.77
N LYS A 227 -8.23 18.60 -0.62
CA LYS A 227 -8.47 19.91 -1.24
C LYS A 227 -8.74 19.81 -2.74
N LYS A 228 -7.87 19.08 -3.45
CA LYS A 228 -7.95 18.90 -4.91
C LYS A 228 -9.27 18.23 -5.35
N ASP A 229 -9.83 17.32 -4.56
CA ASP A 229 -11.10 16.65 -4.86
C ASP A 229 -12.26 17.66 -4.81
N LEU A 230 -12.28 18.52 -3.79
CA LEU A 230 -13.28 19.59 -3.68
C LEU A 230 -13.19 20.58 -4.84
N GLU A 231 -11.99 21.08 -5.13
CA GLU A 231 -11.78 22.02 -6.23
C GLU A 231 -12.21 21.44 -7.59
N TRP A 232 -11.94 20.15 -7.82
CA TRP A 232 -12.38 19.49 -9.04
C TRP A 232 -13.89 19.33 -9.11
N VAL A 233 -14.53 18.96 -8.00
CA VAL A 233 -16.00 18.90 -7.92
C VAL A 233 -16.62 20.26 -8.22
N GLN A 234 -16.09 21.33 -7.63
CA GLN A 234 -16.57 22.68 -7.87
C GLN A 234 -16.47 23.03 -9.36
N ARG A 235 -15.30 22.81 -9.98
CA ARG A 235 -15.10 23.03 -11.42
C ARG A 235 -16.06 22.18 -12.27
N LYS A 236 -16.24 20.90 -11.92
CA LYS A 236 -17.16 20.00 -12.63
C LYS A 236 -18.60 20.49 -12.53
N LEU A 237 -19.06 20.89 -11.34
CA LEU A 237 -20.41 21.41 -11.11
C LEU A 237 -20.67 22.72 -11.84
N VAL A 238 -19.67 23.61 -11.95
CA VAL A 238 -19.77 24.84 -12.75
C VAL A 238 -19.89 24.52 -14.24
N SER A 239 -19.14 23.53 -14.73
CA SER A 239 -19.14 23.14 -16.15
C SER A 239 -20.41 22.40 -16.61
N LEU A 240 -21.21 21.87 -15.68
CA LEU A 240 -22.39 21.05 -16.01
C LEU A 240 -23.66 21.91 -16.14
N ALA A 241 -24.49 21.58 -17.13
CA ALA A 241 -25.84 22.11 -17.25
C ALA A 241 -26.69 21.73 -16.01
N PRO A 242 -27.65 22.57 -15.57
CA PRO A 242 -28.45 22.34 -14.37
C PRO A 242 -29.08 20.94 -14.28
N GLU A 243 -29.56 20.43 -15.41
CA GLU A 243 -30.24 19.14 -15.53
C GLU A 243 -29.29 17.96 -15.32
N SER A 244 -28.01 18.14 -15.65
CA SER A 244 -26.96 17.11 -15.48
C SER A 244 -26.34 17.11 -14.09
N LYS A 245 -26.48 18.21 -13.32
CA LYS A 245 -25.91 18.30 -11.96
C LYS A 245 -26.53 17.28 -11.02
N THR A 246 -27.85 17.10 -11.07
CA THR A 246 -28.57 16.15 -10.20
C THR A 246 -28.13 14.71 -10.44
N ALA A 247 -28.01 14.30 -11.70
CA ALA A 247 -27.51 12.98 -12.08
C ALA A 247 -26.06 12.76 -11.63
N PHE A 248 -25.19 13.76 -11.84
CA PHE A 248 -23.80 13.73 -11.38
C PHE A 248 -23.69 13.58 -9.86
N LEU A 249 -24.42 14.41 -9.10
CA LEU A 249 -24.41 14.39 -7.64
C LEU A 249 -24.92 13.05 -7.08
N LYS A 250 -25.97 12.49 -7.68
CA LYS A 250 -26.48 11.17 -7.32
C LYS A 250 -25.42 10.08 -7.54
N ALA A 251 -24.85 10.01 -8.75
CA ALA A 251 -23.83 9.02 -9.09
C ALA A 251 -22.59 9.16 -8.20
N ARG A 252 -22.20 10.40 -7.88
CA ARG A 252 -21.05 10.68 -7.02
C ARG A 252 -21.30 10.25 -5.58
N LYS A 253 -22.49 10.52 -5.02
CA LYS A 253 -22.88 10.04 -3.69
C LYS A 253 -22.82 8.51 -3.60
N GLU A 254 -23.35 7.82 -4.61
CA GLU A 254 -23.31 6.34 -4.69
C GLU A 254 -21.85 5.83 -4.76
N GLY A 255 -21.01 6.45 -5.60
CA GLY A 255 -19.59 6.11 -5.71
C GLY A 255 -18.81 6.32 -4.41
N LEU A 256 -19.08 7.42 -3.69
CA LEU A 256 -18.46 7.70 -2.39
C LEU A 256 -18.93 6.73 -1.30
N ALA A 257 -20.20 6.33 -1.32
CA ALA A 257 -20.71 5.29 -0.42
C ALA A 257 -20.01 3.94 -0.67
N ALA A 258 -19.80 3.56 -1.93
CA ALA A 258 -19.05 2.36 -2.29
C ALA A 258 -17.58 2.46 -1.85
N ALA A 259 -16.93 3.60 -2.07
CA ALA A 259 -15.56 3.84 -1.63
C ALA A 259 -15.41 3.75 -0.10
N ARG A 260 -16.35 4.32 0.67
CA ARG A 260 -16.41 4.21 2.14
C ARG A 260 -16.54 2.76 2.60
N THR A 261 -17.42 1.98 1.97
CA THR A 261 -17.59 0.55 2.28
C THR A 261 -16.30 -0.22 2.02
N HIS A 262 -15.67 0.00 0.86
CA HIS A 262 -14.37 -0.59 0.56
C HIS A 262 -13.30 -0.20 1.60
N ALA A 263 -13.18 1.09 1.92
CA ALA A 263 -12.19 1.57 2.89
C ALA A 263 -12.33 0.87 4.25
N ARG A 264 -13.55 0.74 4.77
CA ARG A 264 -13.81 0.03 6.03
C ARG A 264 -13.39 -1.43 5.99
N ASN A 265 -13.65 -2.12 4.88
CA ASN A 265 -13.25 -3.52 4.72
C ASN A 265 -11.73 -3.65 4.70
N VAL A 266 -11.06 -2.75 3.97
CA VAL A 266 -9.61 -2.73 3.90
C VAL A 266 -8.96 -2.37 5.23
N ILE A 267 -9.49 -1.39 5.98
CA ILE A 267 -8.96 -1.03 7.31
C ILE A 267 -8.99 -2.24 8.25
N LYS A 268 -10.11 -2.97 8.28
CA LYS A 268 -10.23 -4.19 9.11
C LYS A 268 -9.19 -5.24 8.72
N TYR A 269 -8.98 -5.43 7.42
CA TYR A 269 -8.02 -6.38 6.91
C TYR A 269 -6.56 -5.95 7.17
N ASP A 270 -6.24 -4.67 6.95
CA ASP A 270 -4.91 -4.11 7.18
C ASP A 270 -4.50 -4.31 8.65
N VAL A 271 -5.39 -4.08 9.62
CA VAL A 271 -5.14 -4.39 11.04
C VAL A 271 -4.70 -5.84 11.23
N VAL A 272 -5.40 -6.81 10.61
CA VAL A 272 -5.04 -8.24 10.71
C VAL A 272 -3.67 -8.53 10.10
N VAL A 273 -3.37 -7.93 8.94
CA VAL A 273 -2.06 -8.09 8.28
C VAL A 273 -0.93 -7.49 9.13
N GLN A 274 -1.14 -6.28 9.68
CA GLN A 274 -0.16 -5.61 10.53
C GLN A 274 0.09 -6.40 11.82
N ASP A 275 -0.96 -6.93 12.45
CA ASP A 275 -0.81 -7.76 13.65
C ASP A 275 -0.04 -9.05 13.35
N ARG A 276 -0.32 -9.73 12.23
CA ARG A 276 0.46 -10.92 11.81
C ARG A 276 1.91 -10.58 11.54
N ARG A 277 2.20 -9.48 10.85
CA ARG A 277 3.58 -9.00 10.64
C ARG A 277 4.28 -8.73 11.96
N ARG A 278 3.57 -8.16 12.94
CA ARG A 278 4.08 -7.92 14.29
C ARG A 278 4.37 -9.24 15.02
N GLU A 279 3.47 -10.22 14.95
CA GLU A 279 3.68 -11.53 15.59
C GLU A 279 4.81 -12.33 14.94
N ALA A 280 4.87 -12.40 13.61
CA ALA A 280 5.98 -13.04 12.89
C ALA A 280 7.33 -12.38 13.24
N ARG A 281 7.35 -11.03 13.37
CA ARG A 281 8.54 -10.31 13.84
C ARG A 281 8.94 -10.72 15.25
N LYS A 282 7.98 -10.81 16.18
CA LYS A 282 8.24 -11.26 17.56
C LYS A 282 8.76 -12.68 17.59
N GLU A 283 8.21 -13.58 16.78
CA GLU A 283 8.63 -14.97 16.69
C GLU A 283 10.08 -15.08 16.23
N LEU A 284 10.47 -14.37 15.17
CA LEU A 284 11.87 -14.32 14.71
C LEU A 284 12.82 -13.80 15.79
N LEU A 285 12.43 -12.74 16.50
CA LEU A 285 13.22 -12.19 17.62
C LEU A 285 13.32 -13.19 18.79
N ALA A 286 12.25 -13.92 19.09
CA ALA A 286 12.24 -14.93 20.13
C ALA A 286 13.16 -16.12 19.78
N ILE A 287 13.10 -16.60 18.53
CA ILE A 287 13.99 -17.66 18.02
C ILE A 287 15.45 -17.23 18.12
N ARG A 288 15.77 -16.00 17.68
CA ARG A 288 17.14 -15.47 17.77
C ARG A 288 17.60 -15.36 19.22
N LYS A 289 16.78 -14.80 20.09
CA LYS A 289 17.06 -14.67 21.53
C LYS A 289 17.36 -16.03 22.17
N GLN A 290 16.52 -17.03 21.93
CA GLN A 290 16.74 -18.39 22.43
C GLN A 290 18.05 -18.99 21.90
N SER A 291 18.37 -18.76 20.62
CA SER A 291 19.61 -19.24 20.00
C SER A 291 20.86 -18.61 20.64
N ILE A 292 20.83 -17.29 20.88
CA ILE A 292 21.93 -16.58 21.55
C ILE A 292 22.05 -17.04 23.00
N HIS A 293 20.93 -17.14 23.73
CA HIS A 293 20.92 -17.61 25.11
C HIS A 293 21.53 -19.01 25.23
N LYS A 294 21.12 -19.95 24.37
CA LYS A 294 21.66 -21.31 24.34
C LYS A 294 23.17 -21.33 24.04
N LYS A 295 23.66 -20.43 23.18
CA LYS A 295 25.08 -20.33 22.85
C LYS A 295 25.91 -19.71 23.97
N LEU A 296 25.44 -18.63 24.60
CA LEU A 296 26.12 -18.02 25.75
C LEU A 296 26.21 -19.01 26.91
N TYR A 297 25.14 -19.77 27.14
CA TYR A 297 25.14 -20.85 28.13
C TYR A 297 26.22 -21.90 27.83
N SER A 298 26.35 -22.36 26.58
CA SER A 298 27.37 -23.36 26.21
C SER A 298 28.81 -22.84 26.23
N LEU A 299 29.01 -21.51 26.20
CA LEU A 299 30.31 -20.86 26.38
C LEU A 299 30.68 -20.63 27.85
N GLY A 300 29.80 -21.01 28.79
CA GLY A 300 30.07 -20.91 30.23
C GLY A 300 29.48 -19.68 30.93
N TYR A 301 28.75 -18.81 30.21
CA TYR A 301 28.16 -17.58 30.76
C TYR A 301 26.83 -17.81 31.52
N ALA A 302 26.66 -18.96 32.16
CA ALA A 302 25.38 -19.34 32.76
C ALA A 302 25.01 -18.45 33.97
N ASN A 303 26.00 -18.01 34.75
CA ASN A 303 25.79 -17.17 35.94
C ASN A 303 25.42 -15.75 35.53
N GLU A 304 26.13 -15.18 34.56
CA GLU A 304 25.89 -13.86 34.01
C GLU A 304 24.49 -13.79 33.36
N LEU A 305 24.07 -14.85 32.66
CA LEU A 305 22.71 -14.94 32.13
C LEU A 305 21.64 -14.98 33.23
N ALA A 306 21.92 -15.61 34.37
CA ALA A 306 20.97 -15.69 35.49
C ALA A 306 20.81 -14.36 36.23
N GLU A 307 21.88 -13.55 36.30
CA GLU A 307 21.87 -12.22 36.89
C GLU A 307 21.32 -11.14 35.93
N MET A 308 21.35 -11.41 34.62
CA MET A 308 20.94 -10.46 33.61
C MET A 308 19.42 -10.24 33.57
N ASN A 309 19.02 -8.98 33.45
CA ASN A 309 17.62 -8.64 33.23
C ASN A 309 17.17 -9.06 31.82
N GLU A 310 16.12 -9.88 31.76
CA GLU A 310 15.55 -10.45 30.54
C GLU A 310 15.07 -9.39 29.53
N SER A 311 14.61 -8.22 30.01
CA SER A 311 14.23 -7.09 29.17
C SER A 311 15.45 -6.41 28.55
N ASP A 312 16.52 -6.24 29.33
CA ASP A 312 17.74 -5.58 28.85
C ASP A 312 18.47 -6.48 27.85
N PHE A 313 18.52 -7.78 28.12
CA PHE A 313 19.02 -8.78 27.18
C PHE A 313 18.23 -8.75 25.85
N ALA A 314 16.90 -8.71 25.90
CA ALA A 314 16.06 -8.66 24.70
C ALA A 314 16.24 -7.36 23.89
N ARG A 315 16.59 -6.25 24.53
CA ARG A 315 16.82 -4.95 23.88
C ARG A 315 18.23 -4.79 23.33
N HIS A 316 19.18 -5.64 23.75
CA HIS A 316 20.56 -5.57 23.31
C HIS A 316 20.67 -5.60 21.77
N PRO A 317 21.43 -4.69 21.12
CA PRO A 317 21.46 -4.57 19.66
C PRO A 317 21.84 -5.85 18.92
N SER A 318 22.65 -6.74 19.50
CA SER A 318 23.01 -8.03 18.90
C SER A 318 21.89 -9.08 19.00
N VAL A 319 20.97 -8.92 19.96
CA VAL A 319 19.82 -9.80 20.17
C VAL A 319 18.60 -9.29 19.40
N ASN A 320 18.38 -7.99 19.37
CA ASN A 320 17.26 -7.33 18.70
C ASN A 320 17.51 -7.14 17.18
N LYS A 321 17.86 -8.23 16.49
CA LYS A 321 18.02 -8.27 15.02
C LYS A 321 17.08 -9.31 14.43
N LEU A 322 16.53 -9.03 13.25
CA LEU A 322 15.59 -9.93 12.56
C LEU A 322 16.29 -11.02 11.73
N GLU A 323 17.61 -11.04 11.74
CA GLU A 323 18.40 -12.01 11.02
C GLU A 323 18.56 -13.29 11.84
N PRO A 324 18.54 -14.48 11.21
CA PRO A 324 18.96 -15.71 11.87
C PRO A 324 20.38 -15.59 12.45
N LEU A 325 20.63 -16.25 13.58
CA LEU A 325 21.98 -16.30 14.14
C LEU A 325 22.84 -17.22 13.26
N THR A 326 23.74 -16.64 12.47
CA THR A 326 24.74 -17.37 11.68
C THR A 326 26.07 -17.42 12.44
N GLU A 327 26.91 -18.41 12.15
CA GLU A 327 28.22 -18.58 12.82
C GLU A 327 29.13 -17.33 12.68
N LYS A 328 29.01 -16.58 11.57
CA LYS A 328 29.76 -15.33 11.34
C LYS A 328 29.26 -14.14 12.15
N GLY A 329 28.05 -14.20 12.72
CA GLY A 329 27.51 -13.14 13.56
C GLY A 329 28.03 -13.15 15.00
N LEU A 330 29.00 -14.02 15.30
CA LEU A 330 29.58 -14.27 16.62
C LEU A 330 30.96 -13.63 16.80
N ASP A 331 31.63 -13.21 15.72
CA ASP A 331 32.90 -12.50 15.78
C ASP A 331 32.60 -11.01 16.01
N VAL A 332 32.46 -10.62 17.28
CA VAL A 332 32.46 -9.22 17.73
C VAL A 332 33.60 -9.01 18.70
#